data_AF-A0A356K3B0-F1
#
_entry.id   AF-A0A356K3B0-F1
#
_cell.length_a   1.000
_cell.length_b   1.000
_cell.length_c   1.000
_cell.angle_alpha   90.00
_cell.angle_beta   90.00
_cell.angle_gamma   90.00
#
_symmetry.space_group_name_H-M   'P 1'
#
loop_
_entity.id
_entity.type
_entity.pdbx_description
1 polymer ?
#
loop_
_entity_poly.entity_id
_entity_poly.type
_entity_poly.pdbx_seq_one_letter_code
_entity_poly.pdbx_strand_id
1 'polypeptide(L)'
;LLVVVLSVSLAWFSTQIIGKGKTVDVTSATLQIVFTDSDGALTETDIEPGWQKTKTFTIKNDTKTEYKYNIVIKDLLNTFVTNGYLQYKITSTNNGYNMTEFKDIPKSSAPKDKVLAYSVSIPVGVTQSYTIEFKYANDESVDQSDDMGRKLSGTLFITEGTEEPVTLLSQILKDNPTRSTRSNNNNGTNDFATPLTATTTGTLFTSTESITGITDSPKEVYYYAGNATNNWVKFANLYWRIIRTNHDGSIRLLYVGTSHDTTTGNIGTSAFNTEIDSPKYLGYKYGEDTSLDTIRNNTTDSTIKTFIDSWYQNNLTDYTKYLSTSAVYCNDRSLGTGQTYSASSKFNFASYYRMDYDTDGASSNPSYNCTDIRDAFSVDNTSAKLDYPISLMTADEIAFAGGVAYQTMSTPYAWFISNSTGSQVSTYWWSLSPIQWYGSSAYVWYWASGNVYLDYRRVRPASAVRPAISLKSCIKYSTGDGTYETPYEIVETSSGC
;
A
#
# COMPACT_ATOMS: atom_id res chain seq x y z
N LEU A 1 -9.11 54.10 14.44
CA LEU A 1 -7.67 53.97 14.17
C LEU A 1 -7.10 53.08 15.26
N LEU A 2 -6.82 51.81 14.97
CA LEU A 2 -6.11 50.93 15.88
C LEU A 2 -4.69 50.82 15.33
N VAL A 3 -3.71 51.36 16.06
CA VAL A 3 -2.29 51.25 15.67
C VAL A 3 -1.67 50.21 16.57
N VAL A 4 -1.19 49.12 15.98
CA VAL A 4 -0.44 48.06 16.67
C VAL A 4 0.95 48.02 16.04
N VAL A 5 1.98 48.27 16.85
CA VAL A 5 3.38 48.15 16.46
C VAL A 5 3.91 46.88 17.12
N LEU A 6 4.41 45.94 16.32
CA LEU A 6 5.08 44.74 16.79
C LEU A 6 6.49 44.67 16.18
N SER A 7 7.48 44.59 17.06
CA SER A 7 8.89 44.40 16.73
C SER A 7 9.36 43.07 17.33
N VAL A 8 9.82 42.12 16.51
CA VAL A 8 10.59 40.95 16.97
C VAL A 8 11.43 40.34 15.85
N SER A 9 12.61 39.87 16.23
CA SER A 9 13.61 39.16 15.43
C SER A 9 13.38 37.64 15.42
N LEU A 10 13.64 36.99 14.27
CA LEU A 10 13.79 35.54 14.07
C LEU A 10 12.57 34.66 14.47
N ALA A 11 11.61 34.59 13.54
CA ALA A 11 10.61 33.55 13.28
C ALA A 11 9.49 33.20 14.33
N TRP A 12 8.30 32.94 13.76
CA TRP A 12 7.05 32.33 14.29
C TRP A 12 6.07 33.15 15.17
N PHE A 13 4.98 33.70 14.59
CA PHE A 13 3.57 33.49 15.04
C PHE A 13 2.51 33.79 13.95
N SER A 14 1.28 33.29 14.20
CA SER A 14 -0.01 33.48 13.52
C SER A 14 -0.76 34.71 14.04
N THR A 15 -1.37 35.52 13.17
CA THR A 15 -2.27 36.63 13.55
C THR A 15 -3.68 36.45 12.98
N GLN A 16 -4.70 36.49 13.85
CA GLN A 16 -6.12 36.52 13.52
C GLN A 16 -6.70 37.90 13.88
N ILE A 17 -7.38 38.58 12.95
CA ILE A 17 -8.15 39.80 13.21
C ILE A 17 -9.58 39.56 12.74
N ILE A 18 -10.55 39.60 13.67
CA ILE A 18 -11.98 39.44 13.38
C ILE A 18 -12.62 40.83 13.45
N GLY A 19 -13.20 41.29 12.34
CA GLY A 19 -13.99 42.51 12.27
C GLY A 19 -14.82 42.59 10.99
N LYS A 20 -16.07 43.03 11.10
CA LYS A 20 -16.93 43.30 9.93
C LYS A 20 -16.54 44.63 9.29
N GLY A 21 -15.90 44.58 8.13
CA GLY A 21 -15.76 45.69 7.19
C GLY A 21 -14.32 46.17 6.94
N LYS A 22 -13.93 46.11 5.66
CA LYS A 22 -12.69 46.57 4.99
C LYS A 22 -11.51 45.59 4.94
N THR A 23 -10.77 45.72 3.83
CA THR A 23 -9.57 44.97 3.40
C THR A 23 -8.57 44.80 4.54
N VAL A 24 -8.11 43.57 4.75
CA VAL A 24 -7.11 43.21 5.76
C VAL A 24 -5.75 43.07 5.06
N ASP A 25 -4.84 44.02 5.29
CA ASP A 25 -3.46 43.96 4.82
C ASP A 25 -2.58 43.32 5.89
N VAL A 26 -2.09 42.11 5.64
CA VAL A 26 -1.06 41.47 6.48
C VAL A 26 0.29 41.70 5.81
N THR A 27 1.04 42.69 6.29
CA THR A 27 2.42 42.93 5.86
C THR A 27 3.37 42.12 6.74
N SER A 28 3.78 40.95 6.26
CA SER A 28 5.12 40.47 6.61
C SER A 28 6.13 41.37 5.88
N ALA A 29 7.32 41.59 6.42
CA ALA A 29 8.24 42.61 5.92
C ALA A 29 8.70 42.42 4.44
N THR A 30 8.27 41.38 3.71
CA THR A 30 8.70 41.14 2.33
C THR A 30 7.71 40.43 1.38
N LEU A 31 6.55 39.91 1.80
CA LEU A 31 5.54 39.35 0.87
C LEU A 31 4.15 39.90 1.22
N GLN A 32 3.45 40.50 0.24
CA GLN A 32 2.09 41.03 0.45
C GLN A 32 1.07 40.05 -0.13
N ILE A 33 0.26 39.47 0.74
CA ILE A 33 -0.86 38.60 0.38
C ILE A 33 -2.12 39.43 0.56
N VAL A 34 -2.90 39.59 -0.51
CA VAL A 34 -4.17 40.34 -0.45
C VAL A 34 -5.29 39.42 -0.88
N PHE A 35 -6.09 38.99 0.09
CA PHE A 35 -7.36 38.33 -0.19
C PHE A 35 -8.37 39.40 -0.58
N THR A 36 -8.92 39.29 -1.80
CA THR A 36 -9.92 40.23 -2.31
C THR A 36 -11.35 39.83 -1.94
N ASP A 37 -11.54 38.57 -1.52
CA ASP A 37 -12.81 38.01 -1.08
C ASP A 37 -12.78 37.81 0.45
N SER A 38 -13.84 38.20 1.16
CA SER A 38 -13.81 38.70 2.55
C SER A 38 -13.41 37.74 3.67
N ASP A 39 -13.14 36.47 3.37
CA ASP A 39 -12.40 35.53 4.20
C ASP A 39 -12.11 34.29 3.34
N GLY A 40 -10.91 33.72 3.45
CA GLY A 40 -10.56 32.46 2.78
C GLY A 40 -11.40 31.27 3.24
N ALA A 41 -12.38 31.48 4.13
CA ALA A 41 -13.20 30.45 4.74
C ALA A 41 -14.10 29.75 3.72
N LEU A 42 -14.09 28.43 3.82
CA LEU A 42 -15.06 27.50 3.28
C LEU A 42 -15.82 26.97 4.49
N THR A 43 -17.08 27.36 4.66
CA THR A 43 -17.96 26.85 5.70
C THR A 43 -19.31 26.60 5.07
N GLU A 44 -19.36 25.55 4.27
CA GLU A 44 -20.52 25.24 3.44
C GLU A 44 -21.25 24.07 4.09
N THR A 45 -22.48 24.35 4.53
CA THR A 45 -23.47 23.34 4.88
C THR A 45 -24.48 23.30 3.74
N ASP A 46 -25.06 22.12 3.45
CA ASP A 46 -26.12 21.96 2.45
C ASP A 46 -25.65 22.07 0.98
N ILE A 47 -24.50 21.45 0.67
CA ILE A 47 -24.05 21.24 -0.71
C ILE A 47 -24.91 20.12 -1.35
N GLU A 48 -25.66 20.47 -2.39
CA GLU A 48 -26.54 19.58 -3.14
C GLU A 48 -26.10 19.44 -4.61
N PRO A 49 -26.53 18.39 -5.34
CA PRO A 49 -26.18 18.22 -6.76
C PRO A 49 -26.42 19.48 -7.59
N GLY A 50 -25.38 19.94 -8.30
CA GLY A 50 -25.40 21.19 -9.07
C GLY A 50 -24.83 22.41 -8.33
N TRP A 51 -24.48 22.28 -7.04
CA TRP A 51 -23.85 23.35 -6.26
C TRP A 51 -22.53 23.83 -6.86
N GLN A 52 -22.29 25.15 -6.81
CA GLN A 52 -21.05 25.78 -7.24
C GLN A 52 -20.68 26.94 -6.32
N LYS A 53 -19.38 27.14 -6.10
CA LYS A 53 -18.84 28.25 -5.33
C LYS A 53 -17.50 28.69 -5.91
N THR A 54 -17.26 29.99 -5.93
CA THR A 54 -15.99 30.55 -6.40
C THR A 54 -15.36 31.38 -5.29
N LYS A 55 -14.04 31.26 -5.16
CA LYS A 55 -13.21 32.08 -4.28
C LYS A 55 -12.09 32.72 -5.10
N THR A 56 -11.75 33.96 -4.79
CA THR A 56 -10.66 34.68 -5.48
C THR A 56 -9.65 35.26 -4.49
N PHE A 57 -8.38 35.29 -4.86
CA PHE A 57 -7.33 35.93 -4.07
C PHE A 57 -6.15 36.39 -4.95
N THR A 58 -5.32 37.29 -4.42
CA THR A 58 -4.14 37.80 -5.12
C THR A 58 -2.88 37.68 -4.26
N ILE A 59 -1.76 37.41 -4.92
CA ILE A 59 -0.44 37.31 -4.29
C ILE A 59 0.49 38.25 -5.02
N LYS A 60 1.18 39.12 -4.27
CA LYS A 60 2.16 40.04 -4.81
C LYS A 60 3.53 39.78 -4.18
N ASN A 61 4.52 39.57 -5.04
CA ASN A 61 5.90 39.40 -4.59
C ASN A 61 6.62 40.76 -4.56
N ASP A 62 6.65 41.40 -3.39
CA ASP A 62 7.45 42.61 -3.14
C ASP A 62 8.82 42.30 -2.51
N THR A 63 9.26 41.03 -2.54
CA THR A 63 10.61 40.64 -2.09
C THR A 63 11.67 41.08 -3.10
N LYS A 64 12.96 40.85 -2.77
CA LYS A 64 14.09 41.14 -3.68
C LYS A 64 14.42 40.01 -4.64
N THR A 65 13.78 38.84 -4.50
CA THR A 65 14.11 37.64 -5.27
C THR A 65 12.84 36.92 -5.73
N GLU A 66 12.97 35.93 -6.60
CA GLU A 66 11.85 35.01 -6.83
C GLU A 66 11.44 34.35 -5.49
N TYR A 67 10.14 34.19 -5.29
CA TYR A 67 9.59 33.49 -4.13
C TYR A 67 8.78 32.28 -4.59
N LYS A 68 8.76 31.22 -3.78
CA LYS A 68 7.95 30.03 -4.00
C LYS A 68 6.95 29.87 -2.86
N TYR A 69 5.70 29.54 -3.18
CA TYR A 69 4.65 29.34 -2.18
C TYR A 69 3.76 28.15 -2.51
N ASN A 70 3.09 27.62 -1.50
CA ASN A 70 2.04 26.61 -1.66
C ASN A 70 0.66 27.25 -1.58
N ILE A 71 -0.32 26.72 -2.31
CA ILE A 71 -1.74 27.02 -2.12
C ILE A 71 -2.35 25.93 -1.25
N VAL A 72 -2.98 26.29 -0.12
CA VAL A 72 -3.40 25.34 0.92
C VAL A 72 -4.85 25.58 1.33
N ILE A 73 -5.61 24.52 1.56
CA ILE A 73 -6.82 24.57 2.40
C ILE A 73 -6.40 24.12 3.79
N LYS A 74 -6.28 25.08 4.71
CA LYS A 74 -6.01 24.82 6.12
C LYS A 74 -7.24 24.20 6.77
N ASP A 75 -7.03 23.22 7.66
CA ASP A 75 -8.10 22.57 8.41
C ASP A 75 -9.22 21.99 7.50
N LEU A 76 -8.83 21.44 6.34
CA LEU A 76 -9.77 20.83 5.40
C LEU A 76 -10.50 19.67 6.08
N LEU A 77 -11.83 19.76 6.09
CA LEU A 77 -12.74 18.70 6.45
C LEU A 77 -13.65 18.45 5.26
N ASN A 78 -13.66 17.23 4.75
CA ASN A 78 -14.48 16.83 3.61
C ASN A 78 -15.02 15.43 3.89
N THR A 79 -16.26 15.38 4.37
CA THR A 79 -16.89 14.13 4.82
C THR A 79 -17.77 13.47 3.76
N PHE A 80 -17.71 13.94 2.51
CA PHE A 80 -18.46 13.34 1.39
C PHE A 80 -17.95 11.92 1.14
N VAL A 81 -18.85 11.02 0.79
CA VAL A 81 -18.62 9.61 0.49
C VAL A 81 -18.34 9.40 -1.00
N THR A 82 -19.10 10.05 -1.89
CA THR A 82 -18.95 9.81 -3.34
C THR A 82 -17.63 10.38 -3.88
N ASN A 83 -17.00 9.69 -4.84
CA ASN A 83 -15.79 10.16 -5.52
C ASN A 83 -16.14 10.66 -6.92
N GLY A 84 -15.44 11.67 -7.43
CA GLY A 84 -15.67 12.26 -8.75
C GLY A 84 -16.63 13.45 -8.77
N TYR A 85 -17.36 13.73 -7.69
CA TYR A 85 -18.47 14.70 -7.71
C TYR A 85 -18.14 16.04 -7.06
N LEU A 86 -17.56 16.02 -5.84
CA LEU A 86 -17.12 17.24 -5.16
C LEU A 86 -15.71 17.61 -5.60
N GLN A 87 -15.61 18.63 -6.46
CA GLN A 87 -14.40 18.95 -7.21
C GLN A 87 -13.98 20.40 -7.07
N TYR A 88 -12.71 20.68 -7.37
CA TYR A 88 -12.15 22.02 -7.47
C TYR A 88 -11.34 22.21 -8.76
N LYS A 89 -11.23 23.47 -9.20
CA LYS A 89 -10.36 23.90 -10.31
C LYS A 89 -9.72 25.25 -9.96
N ILE A 90 -8.41 25.36 -10.20
CA ILE A 90 -7.66 26.59 -9.98
C ILE A 90 -7.29 27.18 -11.34
N THR A 91 -7.60 28.45 -11.53
CA THR A 91 -7.11 29.25 -12.67
C THR A 91 -6.42 30.50 -12.16
N SER A 92 -5.46 31.01 -12.93
CA SER A 92 -4.69 32.17 -12.54
C SER A 92 -4.13 32.99 -13.70
N THR A 93 -3.69 34.20 -13.38
CA THR A 93 -3.00 35.12 -14.29
C THR A 93 -1.47 35.07 -14.11
N ASN A 94 -0.73 35.66 -15.06
CA ASN A 94 0.71 35.90 -14.96
C ASN A 94 1.55 34.64 -14.63
N ASN A 95 1.28 33.56 -15.35
CA ASN A 95 1.96 32.26 -15.21
C ASN A 95 1.90 31.66 -13.79
N GLY A 96 0.87 32.00 -13.01
CA GLY A 96 0.56 31.29 -11.78
C GLY A 96 0.14 29.83 -12.03
N TYR A 97 -0.14 29.11 -10.95
CA TYR A 97 -0.63 27.73 -11.04
C TYR A 97 -2.00 27.66 -11.72
N ASN A 98 -2.14 26.75 -12.68
CA ASN A 98 -3.35 26.56 -13.48
C ASN A 98 -3.67 25.07 -13.63
N MET A 99 -4.96 24.74 -13.55
CA MET A 99 -5.49 23.40 -13.80
C MET A 99 -6.27 23.40 -15.12
N THR A 100 -6.08 22.38 -15.94
CA THR A 100 -6.87 22.17 -17.17
C THR A 100 -8.26 21.61 -16.85
N GLU A 101 -8.31 20.65 -15.93
CA GLU A 101 -9.50 19.91 -15.54
C GLU A 101 -9.83 20.07 -14.06
N PHE A 102 -11.07 19.72 -13.68
CA PHE A 102 -11.47 19.62 -12.29
C PHE A 102 -10.83 18.40 -11.63
N LYS A 103 -10.46 18.52 -10.35
CA LYS A 103 -10.01 17.39 -9.52
C LYS A 103 -10.88 17.28 -8.28
N ASP A 104 -11.01 16.06 -7.75
CA ASP A 104 -11.71 15.84 -6.50
C ASP A 104 -11.08 16.61 -5.34
N ILE A 105 -11.95 17.19 -4.51
CA ILE A 105 -11.50 17.73 -3.22
C ILE A 105 -11.05 16.54 -2.35
N PRO A 106 -9.84 16.56 -1.81
CA PRO A 106 -9.35 15.48 -0.95
C PRO A 106 -10.30 15.21 0.22
N LYS A 107 -10.63 13.94 0.45
CA LYS A 107 -11.47 13.51 1.56
C LYS A 107 -10.73 13.68 2.90
N SER A 108 -11.46 14.00 3.95
CA SER A 108 -10.91 14.02 5.30
C SER A 108 -11.96 13.76 6.36
N SER A 109 -11.67 12.84 7.29
CA SER A 109 -12.53 12.53 8.44
C SER A 109 -12.26 13.42 9.67
N ALA A 110 -11.20 14.23 9.63
CA ALA A 110 -10.86 15.21 10.66
C ALA A 110 -10.19 16.44 10.03
N PRO A 111 -10.26 17.63 10.63
CA PRO A 111 -9.61 18.82 10.07
C PRO A 111 -8.10 18.61 9.89
N LYS A 112 -7.62 18.74 8.64
CA LYS A 112 -6.20 18.59 8.29
C LYS A 112 -5.82 19.54 7.16
N ASP A 113 -4.62 20.10 7.23
CA ASP A 113 -4.10 20.95 6.17
C ASP A 113 -3.89 20.16 4.88
N LYS A 114 -4.31 20.74 3.76
CA LYS A 114 -4.14 20.14 2.45
C LYS A 114 -3.60 21.13 1.44
N VAL A 115 -2.41 20.85 0.93
CA VAL A 115 -1.82 21.59 -0.18
C VAL A 115 -2.52 21.20 -1.49
N LEU A 116 -2.99 22.18 -2.23
CA LEU A 116 -3.62 22.06 -3.55
C LEU A 116 -2.61 22.26 -4.69
N ALA A 117 -1.59 23.09 -4.46
CA ALA A 117 -0.50 23.35 -5.40
C ALA A 117 0.81 23.58 -4.62
N TYR A 118 1.87 22.88 -4.99
CA TYR A 118 3.18 22.98 -4.36
C TYR A 118 4.09 23.94 -5.13
N SER A 119 4.90 24.70 -4.38
CA SER A 119 6.05 25.47 -4.88
C SER A 119 5.80 26.29 -6.14
N VAL A 120 4.70 27.02 -6.17
CA VAL A 120 4.37 27.96 -7.25
C VAL A 120 5.36 29.12 -7.21
N SER A 121 6.11 29.33 -8.30
CA SER A 121 7.05 30.44 -8.43
C SER A 121 6.33 31.76 -8.76
N ILE A 122 6.78 32.85 -8.13
CA ILE A 122 6.36 34.22 -8.43
C ILE A 122 7.57 35.15 -8.52
N PRO A 123 7.86 35.75 -9.69
CA PRO A 123 8.96 36.70 -9.84
C PRO A 123 8.75 38.01 -9.07
N VAL A 124 9.85 38.75 -8.83
CA VAL A 124 9.83 40.06 -8.16
C VAL A 124 8.90 41.04 -8.88
N GLY A 125 8.08 41.76 -8.12
CA GLY A 125 7.16 42.77 -8.61
C GLY A 125 5.92 42.23 -9.32
N VAL A 126 5.79 40.90 -9.48
CA VAL A 126 4.64 40.27 -10.13
C VAL A 126 3.48 40.14 -9.14
N THR A 127 2.28 40.36 -9.65
CA THR A 127 1.02 40.01 -8.96
C THR A 127 0.35 38.87 -9.72
N GLN A 128 0.03 37.78 -9.02
CA GLN A 128 -0.76 36.68 -9.56
C GLN A 128 -2.16 36.71 -8.93
N SER A 129 -3.19 36.63 -9.77
CA SER A 129 -4.58 36.55 -9.33
C SER A 129 -5.10 35.13 -9.55
N TYR A 130 -5.80 34.58 -8.56
CA TYR A 130 -6.32 33.23 -8.56
C TYR A 130 -7.84 33.21 -8.44
N THR A 131 -8.44 32.29 -9.18
CA THR A 131 -9.85 31.88 -9.05
C THR A 131 -9.89 30.40 -8.77
N ILE A 132 -10.45 30.02 -7.61
CA ILE A 132 -10.72 28.64 -7.24
C ILE A 132 -12.22 28.40 -7.34
N GLU A 133 -12.59 27.55 -8.29
CA GLU A 133 -13.96 27.08 -8.49
C GLU A 133 -14.13 25.76 -7.74
N PHE A 134 -15.18 25.66 -6.95
CA PHE A 134 -15.65 24.44 -6.30
C PHE A 134 -17.00 24.08 -6.89
N LYS A 135 -17.24 22.79 -7.14
CA LYS A 135 -18.54 22.31 -7.62
C LYS A 135 -18.87 20.94 -7.03
N TYR A 136 -20.16 20.65 -6.95
CA TYR A 136 -20.67 19.31 -6.73
C TYR A 136 -21.51 18.92 -7.95
N ALA A 137 -20.97 18.05 -8.80
CA ALA A 137 -21.61 17.69 -10.06
C ALA A 137 -22.91 16.89 -9.82
N ASN A 138 -23.94 17.18 -10.62
CA ASN A 138 -25.17 16.39 -10.64
C ASN A 138 -25.07 15.24 -11.64
N ASP A 139 -25.47 14.05 -11.24
CA ASP A 139 -25.50 12.86 -12.09
C ASP A 139 -26.76 12.03 -11.77
N GLU A 140 -27.72 12.07 -12.68
CA GLU A 140 -29.01 11.39 -12.53
C GLU A 140 -28.89 9.85 -12.57
N SER A 141 -27.73 9.30 -12.93
CA SER A 141 -27.49 7.86 -12.98
C SER A 141 -26.90 7.27 -11.70
N VAL A 142 -26.52 8.12 -10.73
CA VAL A 142 -25.89 7.70 -9.47
C VAL A 142 -26.68 8.24 -8.28
N ASP A 143 -26.90 7.38 -7.28
CA ASP A 143 -27.50 7.80 -6.03
C ASP A 143 -26.50 8.64 -5.21
N GLN A 144 -26.72 9.96 -5.18
CA GLN A 144 -25.90 10.91 -4.43
C GLN A 144 -26.47 11.20 -3.03
N SER A 145 -27.49 10.47 -2.57
CA SER A 145 -28.15 10.72 -1.27
C SER A 145 -27.28 10.42 -0.05
N ASP A 146 -26.26 9.57 -0.18
CA ASP A 146 -25.26 9.28 0.88
C ASP A 146 -24.46 10.53 1.31
N ASP A 147 -24.42 11.53 0.43
CA ASP A 147 -23.75 12.81 0.65
C ASP A 147 -24.64 13.89 1.28
N MET A 148 -25.92 13.59 1.51
CA MET A 148 -26.82 14.51 2.21
C MET A 148 -26.33 14.78 3.64
N GLY A 149 -26.21 16.05 3.99
CA GLY A 149 -25.74 16.49 5.32
C GLY A 149 -24.23 16.35 5.56
N ARG A 150 -23.45 15.95 4.54
CA ARG A 150 -21.98 15.97 4.60
C ARG A 150 -21.45 17.40 4.54
N LYS A 151 -20.24 17.60 5.07
CA LYS A 151 -19.65 18.93 5.28
C LYS A 151 -18.38 19.11 4.46
N LEU A 152 -18.24 20.30 3.90
CA LEU A 152 -16.98 20.83 3.39
C LEU A 152 -16.62 22.07 4.20
N SER A 153 -15.48 22.02 4.89
CA SER A 153 -14.94 23.19 5.55
C SER A 153 -13.43 23.30 5.44
N GLY A 154 -12.92 24.51 5.64
CA GLY A 154 -11.49 24.81 5.68
C GLY A 154 -11.24 26.29 5.43
N THR A 155 -9.97 26.71 5.38
CA THR A 155 -9.61 28.09 5.04
C THR A 155 -8.52 28.09 3.99
N LEU A 156 -8.78 28.71 2.84
CA LEU A 156 -7.77 28.97 1.81
C LEU A 156 -6.70 29.90 2.36
N PHE A 157 -5.45 29.47 2.24
CA PHE A 157 -4.28 30.23 2.66
C PHE A 157 -3.06 29.85 1.82
N ILE A 158 -1.95 30.57 2.02
CA ILE A 158 -0.65 30.20 1.43
C ILE A 158 0.42 29.98 2.49
N THR A 159 1.36 29.10 2.18
CA THR A 159 2.55 28.87 3.00
C THR A 159 3.80 29.04 2.15
N GLU A 160 4.98 29.05 2.78
CA GLU A 160 6.24 28.90 2.06
C GLU A 160 6.22 27.65 1.17
N GLY A 161 6.85 27.76 0.00
CA GLY A 161 6.89 26.70 -1.00
C GLY A 161 7.66 25.50 -0.50
N THR A 162 7.05 24.33 -0.62
CA THR A 162 7.71 23.05 -0.34
C THR A 162 7.60 22.16 -1.57
N GLU A 163 8.57 21.27 -1.77
CA GLU A 163 8.44 20.24 -2.80
C GLU A 163 7.25 19.31 -2.47
N GLU A 164 6.59 18.81 -3.51
CA GLU A 164 5.51 17.85 -3.34
C GLU A 164 6.07 16.56 -2.70
N PRO A 165 5.50 16.07 -1.60
CA PRO A 165 5.97 14.84 -0.99
C PRO A 165 5.80 13.66 -1.95
N VAL A 166 6.91 13.06 -2.36
CA VAL A 166 6.91 11.88 -3.23
C VAL A 166 6.58 10.65 -2.38
N THR A 167 5.50 9.96 -2.73
CA THR A 167 5.18 8.67 -2.09
C THR A 167 6.10 7.59 -2.63
N LEU A 168 6.40 6.59 -1.81
CA LEU A 168 7.19 5.43 -2.21
C LEU A 168 6.59 4.77 -3.47
N LEU A 169 5.27 4.63 -3.54
CA LEU A 169 4.61 4.05 -4.71
C LEU A 169 4.85 4.88 -5.98
N SER A 170 4.71 6.21 -5.92
CA SER A 170 4.94 7.08 -7.07
C SER A 170 6.39 6.98 -7.57
N GLN A 171 7.35 6.86 -6.65
CA GLN A 171 8.75 6.67 -6.99
C GLN A 171 9.01 5.30 -7.63
N ILE A 172 8.48 4.22 -7.04
CA ILE A 172 8.60 2.86 -7.61
C ILE A 172 8.09 2.83 -9.06
N LEU A 173 6.95 3.47 -9.33
CA LEU A 173 6.37 3.51 -10.67
C LEU A 173 7.23 4.32 -11.66
N LYS A 174 7.96 5.34 -11.18
CA LYS A 174 8.88 6.17 -11.96
C LYS A 174 10.18 5.42 -12.28
N ASP A 175 10.77 4.76 -11.29
CA ASP A 175 12.03 4.03 -11.43
C ASP A 175 11.87 2.72 -12.21
N ASN A 176 10.63 2.27 -12.39
CA ASN A 176 10.27 1.12 -13.20
C ASN A 176 9.29 1.56 -14.28
N PRO A 177 9.71 2.20 -15.38
CA PRO A 177 8.79 2.73 -16.38
C PRO A 177 8.14 1.64 -17.25
N THR A 178 8.76 0.46 -17.37
CA THR A 178 8.24 -0.63 -18.21
C THR A 178 7.13 -1.38 -17.48
N ARG A 179 6.03 -1.68 -18.18
CA ARG A 179 4.94 -2.57 -17.70
C ARG A 179 4.93 -3.85 -18.53
N SER A 180 4.78 -4.99 -17.88
CA SER A 180 4.68 -6.30 -18.55
C SER A 180 3.62 -7.17 -17.90
N THR A 181 3.27 -8.28 -18.53
CA THR A 181 2.31 -9.25 -18.00
C THR A 181 2.90 -10.64 -18.08
N ARG A 182 2.44 -11.51 -17.18
CA ARG A 182 2.61 -12.97 -17.29
C ARG A 182 1.22 -13.58 -17.32
N SER A 183 1.00 -14.54 -18.20
CA SER A 183 -0.29 -15.20 -18.39
C SER A 183 -0.11 -16.71 -18.42
N ASN A 184 -1.13 -17.43 -17.95
CA ASN A 184 -1.23 -18.87 -18.12
C ASN A 184 -1.57 -19.29 -19.57
N ASN A 185 -1.87 -18.31 -20.43
CA ASN A 185 -2.14 -18.50 -21.85
C ASN A 185 -1.66 -17.29 -22.66
N ASN A 186 -0.35 -17.08 -22.67
CA ASN A 186 0.33 -16.13 -23.52
C ASN A 186 0.59 -16.74 -24.91
N ASN A 187 -0.35 -16.54 -25.84
CA ASN A 187 -0.29 -17.08 -27.20
C ASN A 187 -0.03 -18.61 -27.24
N GLY A 188 -0.76 -19.36 -26.39
CA GLY A 188 -0.62 -20.82 -26.28
C GLY A 188 0.55 -21.29 -25.42
N THR A 189 1.32 -20.39 -24.81
CA THR A 189 2.36 -20.71 -23.83
C THR A 189 1.97 -20.24 -22.43
N ASN A 190 2.39 -20.96 -21.40
CA ASN A 190 2.14 -20.58 -20.01
C ASN A 190 3.41 -19.98 -19.40
N ASP A 191 3.38 -18.68 -19.12
CA ASP A 191 4.52 -17.94 -18.56
C ASP A 191 4.86 -18.37 -17.11
N PHE A 192 3.94 -19.06 -16.43
CA PHE A 192 4.12 -19.61 -15.08
C PHE A 192 4.63 -21.06 -15.07
N ALA A 193 4.78 -21.69 -16.24
CA ALA A 193 5.29 -23.05 -16.37
C ALA A 193 6.82 -23.15 -16.29
N THR A 194 7.52 -22.01 -16.40
CA THR A 194 8.98 -21.97 -16.39
C THR A 194 9.50 -20.98 -15.35
N PRO A 195 10.57 -21.32 -14.62
CA PRO A 195 11.18 -20.37 -13.69
C PRO A 195 11.64 -19.10 -14.40
N LEU A 196 11.26 -17.94 -13.87
CA LEU A 196 11.69 -16.65 -14.42
C LEU A 196 12.97 -16.20 -13.71
N THR A 197 14.10 -16.26 -14.43
CA THR A 197 15.44 -15.88 -13.95
C THR A 197 16.02 -14.67 -14.65
N ALA A 198 15.36 -14.18 -15.71
CA ALA A 198 15.81 -13.00 -16.44
C ALA A 198 15.90 -11.77 -15.53
N THR A 199 16.86 -10.90 -15.81
CA THR A 199 16.96 -9.59 -15.14
C THR A 199 15.82 -8.68 -15.63
N THR A 200 15.06 -8.15 -14.69
CA THR A 200 13.82 -7.38 -14.93
C THR A 200 13.87 -5.98 -14.31
N THR A 201 15.05 -5.52 -13.90
CA THR A 201 15.26 -4.17 -13.34
C THR A 201 14.63 -3.11 -14.23
N GLY A 202 13.84 -2.21 -13.64
CA GLY A 202 13.09 -1.19 -14.37
C GLY A 202 11.75 -1.67 -14.97
N THR A 203 11.34 -2.91 -14.69
CA THR A 203 10.07 -3.50 -15.16
C THR A 203 9.20 -3.92 -13.99
N LEU A 204 7.95 -3.44 -13.98
CA LEU A 204 6.88 -3.95 -13.14
C LEU A 204 5.95 -4.82 -13.96
N PHE A 205 5.50 -5.92 -13.37
CA PHE A 205 4.46 -6.75 -13.95
C PHE A 205 3.09 -6.37 -13.37
N THR A 206 2.01 -6.55 -14.14
CA THR A 206 0.64 -6.27 -13.70
C THR A 206 -0.19 -7.55 -13.54
N SER A 207 -1.12 -7.50 -12.59
CA SER A 207 -2.15 -8.52 -12.37
C SER A 207 -3.36 -7.85 -11.71
N THR A 208 -4.35 -8.63 -11.29
CA THR A 208 -5.50 -8.15 -10.52
C THR A 208 -5.61 -8.88 -9.19
N GLU A 209 -6.12 -8.17 -8.19
CA GLU A 209 -6.50 -8.73 -6.90
C GLU A 209 -7.98 -8.43 -6.65
N SER A 210 -8.69 -9.41 -6.10
CA SER A 210 -10.07 -9.29 -5.63
C SER A 210 -10.24 -10.10 -4.36
N ILE A 211 -10.94 -9.53 -3.39
CA ILE A 211 -11.12 -10.13 -2.06
C ILE A 211 -12.60 -10.24 -1.76
N THR A 212 -13.12 -11.47 -1.86
CA THR A 212 -14.54 -11.75 -1.65
C THR A 212 -15.00 -11.32 -0.25
N GLY A 213 -16.07 -10.53 -0.20
CA GLY A 213 -16.64 -10.02 1.05
C GLY A 213 -15.94 -8.79 1.63
N ILE A 214 -14.88 -8.28 0.98
CA ILE A 214 -14.18 -7.05 1.41
C ILE A 214 -14.18 -5.99 0.30
N THR A 215 -14.01 -6.39 -0.96
CA THR A 215 -13.86 -5.48 -2.09
C THR A 215 -14.97 -5.68 -3.11
N ASP A 216 -15.52 -4.60 -3.65
CA ASP A 216 -16.63 -4.66 -4.63
C ASP A 216 -16.15 -4.98 -6.05
N SER A 217 -14.90 -4.67 -6.38
CA SER A 217 -14.34 -4.89 -7.71
C SER A 217 -12.85 -5.27 -7.66
N PRO A 218 -12.37 -6.03 -8.66
CA PRO A 218 -10.94 -6.29 -8.80
C PRO A 218 -10.16 -4.99 -9.01
N LYS A 219 -8.94 -4.92 -8.45
CA LYS A 219 -8.01 -3.81 -8.66
C LYS A 219 -6.75 -4.27 -9.35
N GLU A 220 -6.24 -3.46 -10.27
CA GLU A 220 -4.90 -3.66 -10.84
C GLU A 220 -3.84 -3.51 -9.74
N VAL A 221 -2.89 -4.45 -9.73
CA VAL A 221 -1.74 -4.46 -8.82
C VAL A 221 -0.44 -4.66 -9.60
N TYR A 222 0.64 -4.10 -9.06
CA TYR A 222 1.99 -4.21 -9.63
C TYR A 222 2.84 -5.18 -8.80
N TYR A 223 3.70 -5.97 -9.44
CA TYR A 223 4.62 -6.88 -8.75
C TYR A 223 5.98 -6.98 -9.44
N TYR A 224 6.99 -7.38 -8.66
CA TYR A 224 8.32 -7.71 -9.16
C TYR A 224 8.43 -9.20 -9.46
N ALA A 225 9.06 -9.55 -10.57
CA ALA A 225 9.32 -10.94 -10.96
C ALA A 225 10.70 -11.07 -11.61
N GLY A 226 11.28 -12.27 -11.62
CA GLY A 226 12.62 -12.47 -12.17
C GLY A 226 13.74 -11.99 -11.23
N ASN A 227 14.93 -11.80 -11.78
CA ASN A 227 16.07 -11.25 -11.06
C ASN A 227 16.00 -9.71 -11.01
N ALA A 228 15.03 -9.18 -10.27
CA ALA A 228 14.88 -7.74 -10.05
C ALA A 228 15.95 -7.22 -9.07
N THR A 229 16.68 -6.16 -9.45
CA THR A 229 17.76 -5.59 -8.62
C THR A 229 17.38 -4.29 -7.92
N ASN A 230 16.29 -3.63 -8.32
CA ASN A 230 15.85 -2.34 -7.80
C ASN A 230 14.55 -2.39 -6.97
N ASN A 231 14.39 -3.44 -6.15
CA ASN A 231 13.22 -3.67 -5.30
C ASN A 231 13.54 -3.74 -3.80
N TRP A 232 14.62 -3.10 -3.35
CA TRP A 232 15.03 -3.04 -1.96
C TRP A 232 14.43 -1.87 -1.20
N VAL A 233 14.00 -2.14 0.03
CA VAL A 233 13.50 -1.14 0.98
C VAL A 233 14.25 -1.30 2.28
N LYS A 234 14.64 -0.18 2.88
CA LYS A 234 15.17 -0.14 4.24
C LYS A 234 14.15 0.56 5.15
N PHE A 235 13.67 -0.18 6.13
CA PHE A 235 12.60 0.24 7.03
C PHE A 235 12.79 -0.41 8.40
N ALA A 236 12.66 0.38 9.47
CA ALA A 236 12.88 -0.07 10.85
C ALA A 236 14.28 -0.69 11.08
N ASN A 237 15.32 -0.13 10.44
CA ASN A 237 16.69 -0.68 10.42
C ASN A 237 16.81 -2.11 9.85
N LEU A 238 15.81 -2.56 9.11
CA LEU A 238 15.75 -3.86 8.46
C LEU A 238 15.70 -3.69 6.94
N TYR A 239 16.22 -4.69 6.24
CA TYR A 239 16.20 -4.80 4.79
C TYR A 239 15.06 -5.70 4.35
N TRP A 240 14.36 -5.24 3.32
CA TRP A 240 13.19 -5.87 2.76
C TRP A 240 13.28 -5.88 1.23
N ARG A 241 12.55 -6.83 0.62
CA ARG A 241 12.29 -6.85 -0.83
C ARG A 241 10.83 -6.53 -1.08
N ILE A 242 10.53 -5.70 -2.07
CA ILE A 242 9.16 -5.45 -2.51
C ILE A 242 8.65 -6.66 -3.28
N ILE A 243 7.51 -7.20 -2.84
CA ILE A 243 6.79 -8.27 -3.52
C ILE A 243 5.87 -7.66 -4.59
N ARG A 244 4.93 -6.83 -4.12
CA ARG A 244 3.83 -6.28 -4.93
C ARG A 244 3.13 -5.12 -4.24
N THR A 245 2.21 -4.47 -4.93
CA THR A 245 1.15 -3.68 -4.31
C THR A 245 -0.05 -4.55 -3.97
N ASN A 246 -0.85 -4.14 -2.99
CA ASN A 246 -2.10 -4.79 -2.61
C ASN A 246 -3.32 -3.98 -3.09
N HIS A 247 -4.51 -4.55 -2.93
CA HIS A 247 -5.79 -3.95 -3.30
C HIS A 247 -6.02 -2.60 -2.59
N ASP A 248 -5.68 -2.49 -1.31
CA ASP A 248 -5.75 -1.22 -0.55
C ASP A 248 -4.71 -0.16 -1.01
N GLY A 249 -3.82 -0.50 -1.95
CA GLY A 249 -2.73 0.34 -2.45
C GLY A 249 -1.46 0.31 -1.60
N SER A 250 -1.43 -0.47 -0.52
CA SER A 250 -0.22 -0.68 0.29
C SER A 250 0.84 -1.48 -0.48
N ILE A 251 2.09 -1.41 -0.04
CA ILE A 251 3.24 -2.06 -0.67
C ILE A 251 3.68 -3.23 0.21
N ARG A 252 3.54 -4.45 -0.31
CA ARG A 252 3.92 -5.69 0.37
C ARG A 252 5.42 -5.94 0.26
N LEU A 253 6.03 -6.22 1.40
CA LEU A 253 7.45 -6.42 1.59
C LEU A 253 7.74 -7.81 2.16
N LEU A 254 8.82 -8.45 1.70
CA LEU A 254 9.37 -9.70 2.22
C LEU A 254 10.62 -9.41 3.05
N TYR A 255 10.68 -9.94 4.26
CA TYR A 255 11.84 -9.81 5.13
C TYR A 255 13.10 -10.39 4.49
N VAL A 256 14.20 -9.64 4.58
CA VAL A 256 15.55 -10.12 4.32
C VAL A 256 16.31 -10.20 5.62
N GLY A 257 16.69 -9.11 6.26
CA GLY A 257 17.55 -9.19 7.44
C GLY A 257 18.00 -7.82 7.97
N THR A 258 19.00 -7.81 8.83
CA THR A 258 19.66 -6.58 9.30
C THR A 258 20.75 -6.08 8.34
N SER A 259 21.07 -6.87 7.30
CA SER A 259 21.97 -6.50 6.20
C SER A 259 21.45 -7.04 4.87
N HIS A 260 21.74 -6.35 3.76
CA HIS A 260 21.32 -6.74 2.42
C HIS A 260 22.04 -7.98 1.88
N ASP A 261 23.21 -8.32 2.43
CA ASP A 261 24.08 -9.43 2.02
C ASP A 261 23.98 -10.66 2.93
N THR A 262 23.03 -10.70 3.86
CA THR A 262 22.84 -11.85 4.76
C THR A 262 22.56 -13.15 4.01
N THR A 263 23.07 -14.27 4.53
CA THR A 263 22.73 -15.63 4.08
C THR A 263 21.73 -16.32 5.01
N THR A 264 21.30 -15.63 6.08
CA THR A 264 20.31 -16.08 7.06
C THR A 264 19.16 -15.10 7.09
N GLY A 265 18.55 -14.87 5.93
CA GLY A 265 17.48 -13.91 5.73
C GLY A 265 16.12 -14.39 6.22
N ASN A 266 16.04 -14.76 7.49
CA ASN A 266 14.87 -15.24 8.21
C ASN A 266 14.95 -14.81 9.69
N ILE A 267 13.82 -14.86 10.40
CA ILE A 267 13.74 -14.47 11.81
C ILE A 267 13.98 -15.65 12.78
N GLY A 268 14.51 -16.77 12.27
CA GLY A 268 14.63 -18.05 12.94
C GLY A 268 13.76 -19.13 12.30
N THR A 269 13.65 -20.28 12.97
CA THR A 269 12.91 -21.45 12.49
C THR A 269 11.74 -21.79 13.40
N SER A 270 10.60 -22.13 12.82
CA SER A 270 9.41 -22.60 13.53
C SER A 270 8.75 -23.75 12.77
N ALA A 271 8.05 -24.63 13.47
CA ALA A 271 7.00 -25.42 12.86
C ALA A 271 5.91 -24.49 12.32
N PHE A 272 5.22 -24.86 11.24
CA PHE A 272 3.99 -24.17 10.85
C PHE A 272 2.93 -24.41 11.94
N ASN A 273 2.78 -25.67 12.35
CA ASN A 273 1.97 -26.09 13.48
C ASN A 273 2.59 -27.31 14.17
N THR A 274 2.42 -27.46 15.49
CA THR A 274 2.96 -28.61 16.24
C THR A 274 2.26 -29.92 15.88
N GLU A 275 0.95 -29.86 15.74
CA GLU A 275 0.11 -31.01 15.39
C GLU A 275 -0.06 -31.14 13.89
N ILE A 276 -0.29 -32.37 13.43
CA ILE A 276 -0.31 -32.71 12.00
C ILE A 276 -1.55 -33.47 11.57
N ASP A 277 -2.32 -34.02 12.50
CA ASP A 277 -3.31 -35.07 12.32
C ASP A 277 -4.71 -34.54 12.00
N SER A 278 -4.80 -33.29 11.56
CA SER A 278 -6.04 -32.66 11.09
C SER A 278 -5.79 -31.62 9.99
N PRO A 279 -6.70 -31.49 9.01
CA PRO A 279 -6.63 -30.42 8.00
C PRO A 279 -6.75 -29.00 8.59
N LYS A 280 -7.18 -28.82 9.85
CA LYS A 280 -7.22 -27.49 10.47
C LYS A 280 -5.83 -26.87 10.63
N TYR A 281 -4.81 -27.71 10.81
CA TYR A 281 -3.43 -27.27 11.10
C TYR A 281 -2.71 -26.62 9.92
N LEU A 282 -3.34 -26.58 8.73
CA LEU A 282 -2.87 -25.81 7.59
C LEU A 282 -3.23 -24.31 7.67
N GLY A 283 -4.07 -23.92 8.63
CA GLY A 283 -4.47 -22.53 8.83
C GLY A 283 -3.43 -21.71 9.60
N TYR A 284 -3.19 -20.46 9.18
CA TYR A 284 -2.42 -19.47 9.95
C TYR A 284 -3.08 -19.15 11.29
N LYS A 285 -4.42 -19.16 11.29
CA LYS A 285 -5.29 -19.39 12.45
C LYS A 285 -6.26 -20.50 12.07
N TYR A 286 -6.81 -21.22 13.04
CA TYR A 286 -7.74 -22.32 12.79
C TYR A 286 -8.80 -22.44 13.88
N GLY A 287 -9.93 -23.07 13.54
CA GLY A 287 -11.01 -23.40 14.46
C GLY A 287 -11.12 -24.91 14.72
N GLU A 288 -12.33 -25.38 15.00
CA GLU A 288 -12.60 -26.77 15.33
C GLU A 288 -12.64 -27.68 14.10
N ASP A 289 -12.22 -28.95 14.26
CA ASP A 289 -12.13 -29.92 13.16
C ASP A 289 -13.43 -30.72 12.99
N THR A 290 -14.46 -30.08 12.45
CA THR A 290 -15.73 -30.75 12.14
C THR A 290 -16.17 -30.58 10.69
N SER A 291 -15.82 -29.46 10.06
CA SER A 291 -16.07 -29.17 8.65
C SER A 291 -15.11 -28.11 8.14
N LEU A 292 -15.09 -27.89 6.82
CA LEU A 292 -14.37 -26.77 6.20
C LEU A 292 -14.75 -25.42 6.84
N ASP A 293 -16.02 -25.23 7.17
CA ASP A 293 -16.50 -23.99 7.77
C ASP A 293 -15.97 -23.81 9.20
N THR A 294 -15.96 -24.86 10.01
CA THR A 294 -15.53 -24.72 11.41
C THR A 294 -14.03 -24.55 11.55
N ILE A 295 -13.22 -25.15 10.66
CA ILE A 295 -11.77 -24.92 10.69
C ILE A 295 -11.40 -23.49 10.33
N ARG A 296 -12.30 -22.76 9.63
CA ARG A 296 -12.15 -21.35 9.24
C ARG A 296 -12.63 -20.37 10.30
N ASN A 297 -13.10 -20.81 11.46
CA ASN A 297 -13.54 -19.90 12.53
C ASN A 297 -12.40 -19.14 13.23
N ASN A 298 -11.14 -19.48 12.95
CA ASN A 298 -9.95 -18.72 13.35
C ASN A 298 -9.82 -18.42 14.86
N THR A 299 -10.29 -19.33 15.71
CA THR A 299 -10.29 -19.15 17.17
C THR A 299 -8.95 -19.46 17.83
N THR A 300 -8.06 -20.16 17.13
CA THR A 300 -6.75 -20.60 17.63
C THR A 300 -5.63 -20.14 16.69
N ASP A 301 -4.55 -19.61 17.24
CA ASP A 301 -3.36 -19.24 16.46
C ASP A 301 -2.50 -20.47 16.15
N SER A 302 -1.91 -20.51 14.95
CA SER A 302 -0.87 -21.49 14.63
C SER A 302 0.44 -21.22 15.38
N THR A 303 1.27 -22.25 15.53
CA THR A 303 2.60 -22.13 16.13
C THR A 303 3.44 -21.06 15.43
N ILE A 304 3.40 -21.02 14.09
CA ILE A 304 4.15 -20.04 13.32
C ILE A 304 3.62 -18.62 13.50
N LYS A 305 2.29 -18.42 13.65
CA LYS A 305 1.73 -17.11 13.94
C LYS A 305 2.24 -16.60 15.30
N THR A 306 2.17 -17.42 16.35
CA THR A 306 2.69 -17.03 17.67
C THR A 306 4.17 -16.64 17.62
N PHE A 307 4.98 -17.37 16.84
CA PHE A 307 6.39 -17.07 16.63
C PHE A 307 6.59 -15.72 15.90
N ILE A 308 5.85 -15.46 14.82
CA ILE A 308 5.90 -14.20 14.07
C ILE A 308 5.42 -13.01 14.91
N ASP A 309 4.33 -13.18 15.66
CA ASP A 309 3.77 -12.12 16.50
C ASP A 309 4.73 -11.72 17.62
N SER A 310 5.40 -12.71 18.24
CA SER A 310 6.44 -12.45 19.23
C SER A 310 7.61 -11.68 18.63
N TRP A 311 8.02 -12.00 17.40
CA TRP A 311 9.04 -11.23 16.69
C TRP A 311 8.55 -9.81 16.38
N TYR A 312 7.32 -9.65 15.90
CA TYR A 312 6.74 -8.35 15.61
C TYR A 312 6.72 -7.43 16.84
N GLN A 313 6.25 -7.94 17.97
CA GLN A 313 6.19 -7.19 19.24
C GLN A 313 7.55 -6.62 19.64
N ASN A 314 8.61 -7.39 19.42
CA ASN A 314 9.96 -7.00 19.81
C ASN A 314 10.67 -6.09 18.81
N ASN A 315 10.17 -5.98 17.56
CA ASN A 315 10.93 -5.34 16.47
C ASN A 315 10.14 -4.25 15.72
N LEU A 316 8.81 -4.32 15.65
CA LEU A 316 8.00 -3.50 14.76
C LEU A 316 6.85 -2.74 15.44
N THR A 317 6.62 -2.91 16.75
CA THR A 317 5.54 -2.21 17.45
C THR A 317 5.61 -0.69 17.28
N ASP A 318 6.79 -0.08 17.42
CA ASP A 318 6.98 1.37 17.25
C ASP A 318 6.73 1.85 15.80
N TYR A 319 6.77 0.91 14.87
CA TYR A 319 6.61 1.13 13.43
C TYR A 319 5.20 0.80 12.92
N THR A 320 4.29 0.34 13.78
CA THR A 320 2.90 -0.05 13.42
C THR A 320 2.17 1.03 12.63
N LYS A 321 2.41 2.31 12.95
CA LYS A 321 1.78 3.46 12.27
C LYS A 321 2.06 3.53 10.76
N TYR A 322 3.14 2.92 10.28
CA TYR A 322 3.49 2.89 8.85
C TYR A 322 2.89 1.68 8.12
N LEU A 323 2.35 0.70 8.85
CA LEU A 323 1.84 -0.54 8.29
C LEU A 323 0.35 -0.47 8.01
N SER A 324 -0.09 -1.07 6.91
CA SER A 324 -1.49 -1.14 6.56
C SER A 324 -2.23 -2.15 7.45
N THR A 325 -3.36 -1.71 8.01
CA THR A 325 -4.27 -2.56 8.77
C THR A 325 -5.26 -3.31 7.87
N SER A 326 -5.47 -2.84 6.65
CA SER A 326 -6.44 -3.39 5.70
C SER A 326 -5.82 -4.33 4.65
N ALA A 327 -4.48 -4.35 4.51
CA ALA A 327 -3.80 -5.27 3.61
C ALA A 327 -4.10 -6.74 3.97
N VAL A 328 -4.56 -7.51 3.00
CA VAL A 328 -5.02 -8.90 3.19
C VAL A 328 -3.93 -9.93 2.90
N TYR A 329 -3.66 -10.80 3.86
CA TYR A 329 -2.79 -11.99 3.72
C TYR A 329 -3.67 -13.22 3.53
N CYS A 330 -3.83 -13.66 2.28
CA CYS A 330 -4.76 -14.73 1.96
C CYS A 330 -4.16 -16.11 2.25
N ASN A 331 -4.72 -16.82 3.23
CA ASN A 331 -4.32 -18.21 3.51
C ASN A 331 -4.95 -19.20 2.53
N ASP A 332 -6.12 -18.88 1.98
CA ASP A 332 -6.86 -19.66 0.99
C ASP A 332 -6.98 -21.17 1.27
N ARG A 333 -7.81 -21.53 2.25
CA ARG A 333 -8.16 -22.92 2.56
C ARG A 333 -9.30 -23.45 1.69
N SER A 334 -9.52 -22.87 0.50
CA SER A 334 -10.58 -23.33 -0.39
C SER A 334 -10.26 -24.72 -0.93
N LEU A 335 -11.28 -25.55 -1.08
CA LEU A 335 -11.12 -26.88 -1.67
C LEU A 335 -10.75 -26.75 -3.14
N GLY A 336 -9.92 -27.66 -3.63
CA GLY A 336 -9.70 -27.77 -5.06
C GLY A 336 -10.96 -28.26 -5.80
N THR A 337 -10.99 -28.05 -7.12
CA THR A 337 -12.12 -28.44 -7.95
C THR A 337 -12.43 -29.93 -7.81
N GLY A 338 -13.68 -30.26 -7.47
CA GLY A 338 -14.13 -31.64 -7.28
C GLY A 338 -13.69 -32.30 -5.97
N GLN A 339 -13.01 -31.57 -5.08
CA GLN A 339 -12.60 -32.08 -3.78
C GLN A 339 -13.74 -31.97 -2.75
N THR A 340 -13.76 -32.87 -1.78
CA THR A 340 -14.68 -32.85 -0.64
C THR A 340 -13.89 -32.82 0.65
N TYR A 341 -14.28 -31.97 1.59
CA TYR A 341 -13.63 -31.90 2.90
C TYR A 341 -13.74 -33.24 3.64
N SER A 342 -12.65 -33.70 4.23
CA SER A 342 -12.63 -34.88 5.10
C SER A 342 -11.54 -34.78 6.16
N ALA A 343 -11.87 -35.04 7.42
CA ALA A 343 -10.87 -35.14 8.48
C ALA A 343 -10.05 -36.45 8.43
N SER A 344 -10.48 -37.46 7.67
CA SER A 344 -9.88 -38.80 7.67
C SER A 344 -9.37 -39.27 6.30
N SER A 345 -9.85 -38.67 5.22
CA SER A 345 -9.52 -39.07 3.84
C SER A 345 -8.74 -37.96 3.15
N LYS A 346 -7.86 -38.35 2.22
CA LYS A 346 -7.06 -37.39 1.45
C LYS A 346 -7.96 -36.43 0.66
N PHE A 347 -7.63 -35.15 0.68
CA PHE A 347 -8.15 -34.14 -0.26
C PHE A 347 -7.13 -33.01 -0.48
N ASN A 348 -7.32 -32.26 -1.57
CA ASN A 348 -6.42 -31.18 -1.98
C ASN A 348 -7.10 -29.80 -1.88
N PHE A 349 -6.30 -28.78 -1.58
CA PHE A 349 -6.73 -27.38 -1.56
C PHE A 349 -6.60 -26.73 -2.94
N ALA A 350 -7.21 -25.57 -3.16
CA ALA A 350 -7.24 -24.89 -4.46
C ALA A 350 -5.84 -24.56 -5.01
N SER A 351 -4.92 -24.19 -4.12
CA SER A 351 -3.51 -23.94 -4.42
C SER A 351 -2.78 -25.16 -5.02
N TYR A 352 -3.18 -26.39 -4.69
CA TYR A 352 -2.63 -27.61 -5.31
C TYR A 352 -2.79 -27.57 -6.84
N TYR A 353 -3.98 -27.17 -7.29
CA TYR A 353 -4.33 -27.09 -8.69
C TYR A 353 -3.78 -25.82 -9.34
N ARG A 354 -3.74 -24.69 -8.61
CA ARG A 354 -3.13 -23.45 -9.14
C ARG A 354 -1.63 -23.57 -9.37
N MET A 355 -0.92 -24.27 -8.48
CA MET A 355 0.53 -24.53 -8.66
C MET A 355 0.79 -25.74 -9.57
N ASP A 356 -0.28 -26.36 -10.07
CA ASP A 356 -0.26 -27.51 -10.96
C ASP A 356 0.69 -28.62 -10.48
N TYR A 357 0.43 -29.09 -9.26
CA TYR A 357 1.24 -30.13 -8.61
C TYR A 357 1.38 -31.39 -9.47
N ASP A 358 0.30 -31.81 -10.15
CA ASP A 358 0.26 -33.09 -10.86
C ASP A 358 1.13 -33.12 -12.12
N THR A 359 1.46 -31.95 -12.69
CA THR A 359 2.30 -31.86 -13.90
C THR A 359 3.53 -30.97 -13.71
N ASP A 360 4.06 -30.96 -12.48
CA ASP A 360 5.29 -30.24 -12.11
C ASP A 360 5.28 -28.76 -12.56
N GLY A 361 4.14 -28.11 -12.32
CA GLY A 361 3.93 -26.69 -12.59
C GLY A 361 3.68 -26.33 -14.05
N ALA A 362 3.64 -27.27 -14.99
CA ALA A 362 3.56 -26.99 -16.44
C ALA A 362 2.30 -26.21 -16.88
N SER A 363 1.25 -26.25 -16.07
CA SER A 363 -0.03 -25.55 -16.27
C SER A 363 -0.37 -24.60 -15.11
N SER A 364 0.65 -24.15 -14.36
CA SER A 364 0.47 -23.24 -13.22
C SER A 364 -0.38 -22.01 -13.58
N ASN A 365 -1.31 -21.65 -12.70
CA ASN A 365 -2.23 -20.54 -12.84
C ASN A 365 -2.41 -19.82 -11.48
N PRO A 366 -1.39 -19.07 -11.02
CA PRO A 366 -1.44 -18.38 -9.74
C PRO A 366 -2.50 -17.26 -9.73
N SER A 367 -2.98 -16.91 -8.53
CA SER A 367 -3.91 -15.80 -8.33
C SER A 367 -3.63 -15.04 -7.04
N TYR A 368 -3.80 -13.72 -7.07
CA TYR A 368 -3.81 -12.90 -5.86
C TYR A 368 -5.18 -12.87 -5.17
N ASN A 369 -6.22 -13.45 -5.80
CA ASN A 369 -7.57 -13.37 -5.27
C ASN A 369 -7.72 -14.16 -3.98
N CYS A 370 -8.53 -13.63 -3.06
CA CYS A 370 -8.95 -14.32 -1.86
C CYS A 370 -10.45 -14.60 -1.91
N THR A 371 -10.81 -15.88 -1.88
CA THR A 371 -12.17 -16.34 -2.22
C THR A 371 -13.11 -16.47 -1.02
N ASP A 372 -12.60 -16.41 0.22
CA ASP A 372 -13.38 -16.48 1.45
C ASP A 372 -12.87 -15.44 2.44
N ILE A 373 -13.78 -14.63 2.99
CA ILE A 373 -13.46 -13.57 3.95
C ILE A 373 -12.82 -14.12 5.23
N ARG A 374 -13.06 -15.38 5.60
CA ARG A 374 -12.43 -16.04 6.77
C ARG A 374 -11.00 -16.49 6.51
N ASP A 375 -10.52 -16.42 5.27
CA ASP A 375 -9.12 -16.66 4.91
C ASP A 375 -8.37 -15.39 4.53
N ALA A 376 -9.07 -14.26 4.44
CA ALA A 376 -8.55 -12.95 4.09
C ALA A 376 -7.98 -12.21 5.31
N PHE A 377 -6.87 -12.70 5.88
CA PHE A 377 -6.36 -12.20 7.15
C PHE A 377 -5.90 -10.73 7.06
N SER A 378 -6.42 -9.88 7.94
CA SER A 378 -5.95 -8.50 8.10
C SER A 378 -6.27 -7.99 9.51
N VAL A 379 -5.75 -6.83 9.88
CA VAL A 379 -6.14 -6.19 11.14
C VAL A 379 -7.59 -5.70 11.03
N ASP A 380 -8.07 -5.24 9.88
CA ASP A 380 -9.42 -4.68 9.81
C ASP A 380 -10.53 -5.71 9.59
N ASN A 381 -10.20 -6.92 9.11
CA ASN A 381 -11.18 -7.98 8.88
C ASN A 381 -11.53 -8.74 10.17
N THR A 382 -12.77 -8.60 10.63
CA THR A 382 -13.25 -9.26 11.85
C THR A 382 -13.41 -10.78 11.72
N SER A 383 -13.60 -11.31 10.50
CA SER A 383 -13.74 -12.76 10.26
C SER A 383 -12.39 -13.49 10.23
N ALA A 384 -11.31 -12.76 9.96
CA ALA A 384 -9.94 -13.27 9.88
C ALA A 384 -8.97 -12.26 10.54
N LYS A 385 -9.25 -11.95 11.80
CA LYS A 385 -8.57 -10.87 12.52
C LYS A 385 -7.12 -11.23 12.85
N LEU A 386 -6.20 -10.35 12.46
CA LEU A 386 -4.83 -10.32 12.95
C LEU A 386 -4.67 -9.30 14.08
N ASP A 387 -3.82 -9.65 15.05
CA ASP A 387 -3.39 -8.75 16.11
C ASP A 387 -2.34 -7.76 15.60
N TYR A 388 -1.48 -8.23 14.68
CA TYR A 388 -0.44 -7.45 14.01
C TYR A 388 -0.53 -7.58 12.48
N PRO A 389 -0.23 -6.52 11.71
CA PRO A 389 -0.35 -6.52 10.25
C PRO A 389 0.82 -7.25 9.55
N ILE A 390 1.06 -8.51 9.93
CA ILE A 390 2.19 -9.34 9.50
C ILE A 390 1.74 -10.79 9.25
N SER A 391 2.31 -11.41 8.21
CA SER A 391 2.09 -12.83 7.91
C SER A 391 3.26 -13.38 7.09
N LEU A 392 3.00 -14.27 6.13
CA LEU A 392 3.97 -14.89 5.23
C LEU A 392 3.61 -14.61 3.77
N MET A 393 4.58 -14.78 2.88
CA MET A 393 4.37 -14.80 1.43
C MET A 393 3.61 -16.07 1.00
N THR A 394 2.74 -15.97 0.00
CA THR A 394 1.95 -17.11 -0.52
C THR A 394 2.70 -17.90 -1.61
N ALA A 395 2.26 -19.13 -1.89
CA ALA A 395 2.73 -19.90 -3.04
C ALA A 395 2.44 -19.18 -4.37
N ASP A 396 1.27 -18.55 -4.47
CA ASP A 396 0.89 -17.73 -5.63
C ASP A 396 1.85 -16.53 -5.82
N GLU A 397 2.19 -15.82 -4.74
CA GLU A 397 3.18 -14.73 -4.78
C GLU A 397 4.57 -15.23 -5.22
N ILE A 398 4.98 -16.44 -4.80
CA ILE A 398 6.23 -17.07 -5.25
C ILE A 398 6.16 -17.38 -6.74
N ALA A 399 5.03 -17.92 -7.22
CA ALA A 399 4.83 -18.21 -8.64
C ALA A 399 4.86 -16.94 -9.49
N PHE A 400 4.20 -15.86 -9.05
CA PHE A 400 4.28 -14.54 -9.69
C PHE A 400 5.70 -13.97 -9.69
N ALA A 401 6.47 -14.16 -8.62
CA ALA A 401 7.86 -13.71 -8.56
C ALA A 401 8.81 -14.50 -9.48
N GLY A 402 8.41 -15.70 -9.93
CA GLY A 402 9.15 -16.51 -10.89
C GLY A 402 9.49 -17.93 -10.42
N GLY A 403 9.07 -18.33 -9.22
CA GLY A 403 9.18 -19.72 -8.78
C GLY A 403 8.18 -20.62 -9.50
N VAL A 404 8.47 -21.92 -9.57
CA VAL A 404 7.57 -22.92 -10.16
C VAL A 404 7.62 -24.18 -9.30
N ALA A 405 6.52 -24.90 -9.20
CA ALA A 405 6.46 -26.17 -8.48
C ALA A 405 7.39 -27.19 -9.14
N TYR A 406 8.30 -27.80 -8.38
CA TYR A 406 9.24 -28.86 -8.81
C TYR A 406 10.19 -28.55 -9.98
N GLN A 407 10.14 -27.36 -10.58
CA GLN A 407 11.09 -26.95 -11.61
C GLN A 407 12.26 -26.20 -10.98
N THR A 408 13.46 -26.78 -11.10
CA THR A 408 14.69 -26.18 -10.58
C THR A 408 15.00 -24.87 -11.31
N MET A 409 15.09 -23.78 -10.57
CA MET A 409 15.53 -22.48 -11.07
C MET A 409 17.06 -22.42 -11.18
N SER A 410 17.56 -21.80 -12.24
CA SER A 410 19.00 -21.57 -12.47
C SER A 410 19.46 -20.19 -12.01
N THR A 411 20.77 -20.00 -11.88
CA THR A 411 21.37 -18.69 -11.62
C THR A 411 21.40 -17.84 -12.91
N PRO A 412 21.18 -16.51 -12.84
CA PRO A 412 20.84 -15.75 -11.64
C PRO A 412 19.42 -16.08 -11.14
N TYR A 413 19.25 -16.22 -9.83
CA TYR A 413 17.95 -16.57 -9.28
C TYR A 413 17.00 -15.38 -9.24
N ALA A 414 15.70 -15.66 -9.12
CA ALA A 414 14.70 -14.65 -8.85
C ALA A 414 14.95 -13.92 -7.51
N TRP A 415 14.52 -12.65 -7.44
CA TRP A 415 14.84 -11.73 -6.34
C TRP A 415 14.44 -12.26 -4.96
N PHE A 416 13.39 -13.09 -4.87
CA PHE A 416 12.81 -13.49 -3.60
C PHE A 416 13.67 -14.49 -2.82
N ILE A 417 14.65 -15.13 -3.48
CA ILE A 417 15.54 -16.12 -2.83
C ILE A 417 16.97 -15.61 -2.63
N SER A 418 17.33 -14.46 -3.21
CA SER A 418 18.70 -13.97 -3.26
C SER A 418 18.93 -12.72 -2.43
N ASN A 419 20.09 -12.68 -1.79
CA ASN A 419 20.64 -11.48 -1.16
C ASN A 419 21.20 -10.53 -2.23
N SER A 420 21.85 -9.44 -1.81
CA SER A 420 22.46 -8.48 -2.73
C SER A 420 23.60 -9.04 -3.59
N THR A 421 24.28 -10.10 -3.14
CA THR A 421 25.41 -10.72 -3.84
C THR A 421 24.99 -11.88 -4.75
N GLY A 422 23.69 -12.17 -4.85
CA GLY A 422 23.15 -13.29 -5.63
C GLY A 422 23.19 -14.64 -4.90
N SER A 423 23.61 -14.66 -3.63
CA SER A 423 23.60 -15.86 -2.78
C SER A 423 22.23 -16.08 -2.16
N GLN A 424 21.87 -17.33 -1.90
CA GLN A 424 20.58 -17.65 -1.30
C GLN A 424 20.48 -17.14 0.15
N VAL A 425 19.33 -16.58 0.52
CA VAL A 425 19.08 -16.03 1.87
C VAL A 425 18.55 -17.05 2.87
N SER A 426 18.21 -18.27 2.47
CA SER A 426 17.65 -19.28 3.36
C SER A 426 17.80 -20.65 2.74
N THR A 427 17.84 -21.72 3.54
CA THR A 427 17.89 -23.11 3.07
C THR A 427 16.52 -23.63 2.64
N TYR A 428 15.48 -23.33 3.42
CA TYR A 428 14.08 -23.63 3.11
C TYR A 428 13.17 -22.84 4.02
N TRP A 429 12.07 -22.30 3.50
CA TRP A 429 11.20 -21.41 4.27
C TRP A 429 9.71 -21.54 3.92
N TRP A 430 8.85 -21.33 4.91
CA TRP A 430 7.41 -21.54 4.81
C TRP A 430 6.72 -20.52 3.90
N SER A 431 5.74 -20.98 3.12
CA SER A 431 4.73 -20.10 2.56
C SER A 431 3.44 -20.16 3.39
N LEU A 432 2.56 -19.17 3.21
CA LEU A 432 1.24 -19.14 3.86
C LEU A 432 0.27 -20.19 3.30
N SER A 433 0.50 -20.69 2.07
CA SER A 433 -0.50 -21.43 1.32
C SER A 433 -0.59 -22.91 1.75
N PRO A 434 -1.79 -23.44 2.03
CA PRO A 434 -2.02 -24.87 2.20
C PRO A 434 -1.77 -25.59 0.89
N ILE A 435 -1.65 -26.92 0.91
CA ILE A 435 -1.62 -27.71 -0.34
C ILE A 435 -2.53 -28.93 -0.26
N GLN A 436 -2.34 -29.79 0.75
CA GLN A 436 -3.02 -31.07 0.82
C GLN A 436 -3.16 -31.58 2.24
N TRP A 437 -4.25 -32.32 2.46
CA TRP A 437 -4.46 -33.18 3.60
C TRP A 437 -4.31 -34.63 3.15
N TYR A 438 -3.39 -35.39 3.74
CA TYR A 438 -3.09 -36.76 3.31
C TYR A 438 -3.92 -37.83 4.05
N GLY A 439 -5.04 -37.46 4.69
CA GLY A 439 -5.83 -38.36 5.55
C GLY A 439 -5.23 -38.63 6.94
N SER A 440 -3.96 -38.26 7.15
CA SER A 440 -3.26 -38.42 8.43
C SER A 440 -2.24 -37.31 8.70
N SER A 441 -2.03 -36.39 7.76
CA SER A 441 -0.99 -35.37 7.85
C SER A 441 -1.31 -34.14 7.01
N ALA A 442 -1.17 -32.97 7.63
CA ALA A 442 -1.33 -31.65 7.03
C ALA A 442 -0.03 -31.15 6.37
N TYR A 443 -0.14 -30.60 5.16
CA TYR A 443 0.99 -30.09 4.38
C TYR A 443 0.73 -28.70 3.84
N VAL A 444 1.74 -27.83 3.92
CA VAL A 444 1.75 -26.48 3.36
C VAL A 444 2.87 -26.35 2.33
N TRP A 445 2.74 -25.40 1.41
CA TRP A 445 3.80 -25.06 0.47
C TRP A 445 4.97 -24.39 1.19
N TYR A 446 6.20 -24.67 0.75
CA TYR A 446 7.43 -24.05 1.21
C TYR A 446 8.40 -23.91 0.03
N TRP A 447 9.33 -22.96 0.12
CA TRP A 447 10.39 -22.88 -0.87
C TRP A 447 11.57 -23.74 -0.44
N ALA A 448 12.03 -24.64 -1.32
CA ALA A 448 13.17 -25.51 -1.08
C ALA A 448 14.43 -24.92 -1.75
N SER A 449 15.18 -24.07 -1.07
CA SER A 449 16.33 -23.38 -1.70
C SER A 449 17.45 -24.35 -2.12
N GLY A 450 17.61 -25.49 -1.45
CA GLY A 450 18.58 -26.51 -1.86
C GLY A 450 18.31 -27.08 -3.26
N ASN A 451 17.03 -27.22 -3.63
CA ASN A 451 16.60 -27.66 -4.95
C ASN A 451 16.13 -26.51 -5.87
N VAL A 452 16.00 -25.31 -5.32
CA VAL A 452 15.62 -24.07 -6.00
C VAL A 452 14.24 -24.13 -6.68
N TYR A 453 13.26 -24.77 -6.03
CA TYR A 453 11.88 -24.84 -6.52
C TYR A 453 10.84 -24.72 -5.39
N LEU A 454 9.57 -24.54 -5.78
CA LEU A 454 8.44 -24.52 -4.86
C LEU A 454 7.99 -25.95 -4.53
N ASP A 455 8.02 -26.32 -3.25
CA ASP A 455 7.81 -27.68 -2.76
C ASP A 455 6.78 -27.67 -1.61
N TYR A 456 6.49 -28.83 -1.02
CA TYR A 456 5.56 -28.96 0.11
C TYR A 456 6.16 -29.74 1.27
N ARG A 457 5.74 -29.37 2.47
CA ARG A 457 6.25 -30.02 3.69
C ARG A 457 5.14 -30.14 4.72
N ARG A 458 5.22 -31.21 5.50
CA ARG A 458 4.32 -31.45 6.63
C ARG A 458 4.46 -30.29 7.62
N VAL A 459 3.39 -29.86 8.29
CA VAL A 459 3.41 -28.64 9.12
C VAL A 459 4.33 -28.68 10.35
N ARG A 460 4.73 -29.86 10.84
CA ARG A 460 5.49 -30.03 12.11
C ARG A 460 6.99 -29.75 12.07
N PRO A 461 7.78 -30.23 11.08
CA PRO A 461 9.23 -29.99 11.10
C PRO A 461 9.53 -28.50 11.00
N ALA A 462 10.45 -27.98 11.83
CA ALA A 462 10.80 -26.57 11.78
C ALA A 462 11.45 -26.18 10.44
N SER A 463 10.99 -25.06 9.88
CA SER A 463 11.57 -24.41 8.70
C SER A 463 11.77 -22.92 8.96
N ALA A 464 12.61 -22.28 8.15
CA ALA A 464 12.87 -20.86 8.31
C ALA A 464 11.60 -20.03 8.10
N VAL A 465 11.47 -18.95 8.87
CA VAL A 465 10.30 -18.06 8.86
C VAL A 465 10.71 -16.73 8.26
N ARG A 466 10.05 -16.34 7.18
CA ARG A 466 10.31 -15.07 6.46
C ARG A 466 9.04 -14.24 6.43
N PRO A 467 8.89 -13.29 7.36
CA PRO A 467 7.65 -12.52 7.46
C PRO A 467 7.44 -11.59 6.27
N ALA A 468 6.18 -11.32 5.99
CA ALA A 468 5.74 -10.30 5.05
C ALA A 468 4.90 -9.23 5.76
N ILE A 469 5.18 -7.97 5.46
CA ILE A 469 4.46 -6.79 5.97
C ILE A 469 3.95 -5.95 4.80
N SER A 470 3.04 -5.01 5.04
CA SER A 470 2.56 -4.08 4.01
C SER A 470 2.65 -2.63 4.48
N LEU A 471 3.45 -1.81 3.80
CA LEU A 471 3.59 -0.37 4.04
C LEU A 471 2.38 0.38 3.48
N LYS A 472 1.81 1.35 4.21
CA LYS A 472 0.66 2.15 3.73
C LYS A 472 0.95 2.83 2.39
N SER A 473 -0.10 3.05 1.59
CA SER A 473 -0.01 3.73 0.29
C SER A 473 0.49 5.18 0.38
N CYS A 474 0.24 5.84 1.52
CA CYS A 474 0.66 7.21 1.81
C CYS A 474 2.15 7.37 2.13
N ILE A 475 2.90 6.27 2.27
CA ILE A 475 4.26 6.30 2.80
C ILE A 475 5.16 7.15 1.91
N LYS A 476 5.89 8.05 2.54
CA LYS A 476 6.93 8.87 1.92
C LYS A 476 8.27 8.15 2.03
N TYR A 477 9.10 8.30 1.01
CA TYR A 477 10.49 7.86 1.04
C TYR A 477 11.43 9.08 1.00
N SER A 478 12.65 8.91 1.50
CA SER A 478 13.64 9.98 1.64
C SER A 478 14.61 9.99 0.48
N THR A 479 15.25 8.84 0.25
CA THR A 479 16.28 8.61 -0.76
C THR A 479 16.24 7.17 -1.26
N GLY A 480 16.96 6.90 -2.34
CA GLY A 480 17.16 5.57 -2.89
C GLY A 480 16.42 5.34 -4.21
N ASP A 481 16.95 4.43 -4.99
CA ASP A 481 16.42 3.97 -6.29
C ASP A 481 15.98 2.50 -6.24
N GLY A 482 15.98 1.93 -5.03
CA GLY A 482 15.61 0.54 -4.77
C GLY A 482 16.74 -0.46 -5.03
N THR A 483 17.93 -0.04 -5.41
CA THR A 483 19.11 -0.93 -5.42
C THR A 483 19.53 -1.29 -3.99
N TYR A 484 20.40 -2.28 -3.80
CA TYR A 484 20.82 -2.63 -2.43
C TYR A 484 21.81 -1.62 -1.85
N GLU A 485 22.58 -0.94 -2.70
CA GLU A 485 23.49 0.14 -2.33
C GLU A 485 22.71 1.39 -1.90
N THR A 486 21.61 1.69 -2.60
CA THR A 486 20.72 2.81 -2.31
C THR A 486 19.26 2.35 -2.23
N PRO A 487 18.89 1.57 -1.19
CA PRO A 487 17.52 1.07 -1.03
C PRO A 487 16.57 2.24 -0.79
N TYR A 488 15.28 2.05 -1.11
CA TYR A 488 14.29 3.06 -0.73
C TYR A 488 14.24 3.16 0.80
N GLU A 489 14.66 4.32 1.34
CA GLU A 489 14.66 4.57 2.78
C GLU A 489 13.41 5.35 3.19
N ILE A 490 12.64 4.82 4.16
CA ILE A 490 11.36 5.41 4.58
C ILE A 490 11.56 6.66 5.43
N VAL A 491 10.75 7.71 5.19
CA VAL A 491 10.74 8.90 6.05
C VAL A 491 9.95 8.62 7.32
N GLU A 492 10.60 8.74 8.47
CA GLU A 492 9.91 8.61 9.75
C GLU A 492 9.11 9.88 10.08
N THR A 493 7.78 9.81 9.92
CA THR A 493 6.86 10.88 10.33
C THR A 493 6.07 10.53 11.58
N SER A 494 5.53 11.53 12.29
CA SER A 494 4.69 11.31 13.48
C SER A 494 3.40 10.55 13.16
N SER A 495 2.80 10.83 12.01
CA SER A 495 1.56 10.25 11.47
C SER A 495 1.74 8.86 10.83
N GLY A 496 2.94 8.50 10.39
CA GLY A 496 3.14 7.34 9.51
C GLY A 496 2.78 7.61 8.04
N CYS A 497 2.42 8.85 7.72
CA CYS A 497 2.16 9.44 6.40
C CYS A 497 2.60 10.92 6.50
#